data_AF-A0A7C3T5S3-F1
#
_entry.id   AF-A0A7C3T5S3-F1
#
_cell.length_a   1.000
_cell.length_b   1.000
_cell.length_c   1.000
_cell.angle_alpha   90.00
_cell.angle_beta   90.00
_cell.angle_gamma   90.00
#
_symmetry.space_group_name_H-M   'P 1'
#
loop_
_entity.id
_entity.type
_entity.pdbx_description
1 polymer ?
#
loop_
_entity_poly.entity_id
_entity_poly.type
_entity_poly.pdbx_seq_one_letter_code
_entity_poly.pdbx_strand_id
1 'polypeptide(L)'
;MPVVKTESSSIVEAGQERQFTVQAGSLFGVDVRPSRLFFWVGPEREGHERIVSLGRAPKVMRAARHRRFVKVGAAEISYLGNPAYTLGVSLYRYARQLAQARLEKLDR
;
A
#
# COMPACT_ATOMS: atom_id res chain seq x y z
N MET A 1 27.95 -4.11 11.42
CA MET A 1 26.55 -3.78 11.10
C MET A 1 26.51 -3.26 9.67
N PRO A 2 25.74 -3.84 8.73
CA PRO A 2 25.68 -3.31 7.38
C PRO A 2 25.05 -1.91 7.42
N VAL A 3 25.77 -0.93 6.89
CA VAL A 3 25.28 0.44 6.73
C VAL A 3 24.20 0.40 5.67
N VAL A 4 22.94 0.41 6.09
CA VAL A 4 21.80 0.54 5.19
C VAL A 4 21.87 1.95 4.59
N LYS A 5 22.25 2.05 3.32
CA LYS A 5 22.20 3.32 2.59
C LYS A 5 20.73 3.69 2.36
N THR A 6 20.24 4.64 3.14
CA THR A 6 18.91 5.21 2.97
C THR A 6 18.98 6.31 1.92
N GLU A 7 18.71 5.96 0.67
CA GLU A 7 18.49 6.96 -0.37
C GLU A 7 17.04 7.47 -0.25
N SER A 8 16.88 8.77 -0.05
CA SER A 8 15.57 9.40 0.02
C SER A 8 15.41 10.48 -1.03
N SER A 9 14.42 10.31 -1.90
CA SER A 9 13.98 11.32 -2.85
C SER A 9 12.51 11.66 -2.61
N SER A 10 12.11 12.88 -2.97
CA SER A 10 10.72 13.29 -2.87
C SER A 10 10.24 14.01 -4.12
N ILE A 11 9.07 13.65 -4.61
CA ILE A 11 8.36 14.33 -5.69
C ILE A 11 6.99 14.77 -5.19
N VAL A 12 6.38 15.76 -5.82
CA VAL A 12 5.06 16.25 -5.46
C VAL A 12 4.05 15.70 -6.48
N GLU A 13 3.08 14.91 -6.01
CA GLU A 13 2.03 14.31 -6.84
C GLU A 13 0.64 14.78 -6.40
N ALA A 14 -0.24 15.08 -7.35
CA ALA A 14 -1.65 15.36 -7.15
C ALA A 14 -2.50 14.39 -7.98
N GLY A 15 -3.80 14.28 -7.68
CA GLY A 15 -4.69 13.44 -8.48
C GLY A 15 -4.54 11.93 -8.21
N GLN A 16 -3.90 11.55 -7.11
CA GLN A 16 -3.80 10.16 -6.65
C GLN A 16 -4.42 9.96 -5.27
N GLU A 17 -4.71 8.70 -4.94
CA GLU A 17 -5.04 8.32 -3.56
C GLU A 17 -3.79 8.31 -2.69
N ARG A 18 -3.97 8.32 -1.36
CA ARG A 18 -2.87 7.95 -0.47
C ARG A 18 -2.38 6.55 -0.80
N GLN A 19 -1.07 6.38 -0.77
CA GLN A 19 -0.42 5.17 -1.24
C GLN A 19 0.74 4.82 -0.32
N PHE A 20 0.93 3.54 -0.05
CA PHE A 20 2.12 2.99 0.59
C PHE A 20 2.52 1.73 -0.16
N THR A 21 3.70 1.73 -0.76
CA THR A 21 4.21 0.64 -1.58
C THR A 21 5.51 0.13 -0.99
N VAL A 22 5.66 -1.19 -0.95
CA VAL A 22 6.89 -1.88 -0.56
C VAL A 22 7.19 -2.92 -1.63
N GLN A 23 8.39 -2.87 -2.19
CA GLN A 23 8.94 -3.88 -3.08
C GLN A 23 10.10 -4.55 -2.35
N ALA A 24 10.01 -5.84 -2.06
CA ALA A 24 11.08 -6.62 -1.44
C ALA A 24 11.96 -7.24 -2.52
N GLY A 25 12.88 -6.44 -3.08
CA GLY A 25 13.77 -6.86 -4.17
C GLY A 25 12.98 -7.37 -5.37
N SER A 26 13.32 -8.56 -5.86
CA SER A 26 12.59 -9.25 -6.93
C SER A 26 11.61 -10.31 -6.43
N LEU A 27 11.36 -10.39 -5.13
CA LEU A 27 10.57 -11.48 -4.53
C LEU A 27 9.07 -11.20 -4.59
N PHE A 28 8.65 -10.04 -4.10
CA PHE A 28 7.26 -9.63 -4.06
C PHE A 28 7.15 -8.13 -3.86
N GLY A 29 5.96 -7.60 -4.12
CA GLY A 29 5.60 -6.26 -3.70
C GLY A 29 4.16 -6.15 -3.23
N VAL A 30 3.94 -5.10 -2.43
CA VAL A 30 2.66 -4.76 -1.83
C VAL A 30 2.41 -3.28 -2.10
N ASP A 31 1.23 -2.94 -2.60
CA ASP A 31 0.76 -1.55 -2.68
C ASP A 31 -0.55 -1.41 -1.89
N VAL A 32 -0.50 -0.62 -0.82
CA VAL A 32 -1.62 -0.36 0.08
C VAL A 32 -2.21 1.00 -0.19
N ARG A 33 -3.50 1.03 -0.52
CA ARG A 33 -4.31 2.24 -0.65
C ARG A 33 -5.54 2.13 0.27
N PRO A 34 -6.15 3.25 0.69
CA PRO A 34 -7.33 3.22 1.55
C PRO A 34 -8.53 2.46 0.97
N SER A 35 -8.60 2.32 -0.36
CA SER A 35 -9.69 1.65 -1.08
C SER A 35 -9.35 0.20 -1.47
N ARG A 36 -8.06 -0.16 -1.58
CA ARG A 36 -7.61 -1.42 -2.17
C ARG A 36 -6.18 -1.76 -1.78
N LEU A 37 -5.89 -3.05 -1.71
CA LEU A 37 -4.55 -3.61 -1.54
C LEU A 37 -4.18 -4.38 -2.79
N PHE A 38 -2.98 -4.15 -3.30
CA PHE A 38 -2.39 -4.92 -4.38
C PHE A 38 -1.22 -5.74 -3.83
N PHE A 39 -1.11 -6.96 -4.29
CA PHE A 39 -0.01 -7.86 -3.97
C PHE A 39 0.45 -8.56 -5.24
N TRP A 40 1.74 -8.57 -5.51
CA TRP A 40 2.31 -9.30 -6.64
C TRP A 40 3.54 -10.08 -6.18
N VAL A 41 3.82 -11.18 -6.87
CA VAL A 41 5.02 -11.99 -6.68
C VAL A 41 5.93 -11.76 -7.87
N GLY A 42 7.23 -11.57 -7.61
CA GLY A 42 8.22 -11.27 -8.63
C GLY A 42 8.59 -9.78 -8.71
N PRO A 43 9.40 -9.42 -9.73
CA PRO A 43 9.90 -8.06 -9.91
C PRO A 43 8.85 -7.11 -10.49
N GLU A 44 7.82 -7.63 -11.17
CA GLU A 44 6.88 -6.83 -11.92
C GLU A 44 5.47 -6.89 -11.34
N ARG A 45 4.87 -5.71 -11.20
CA ARG A 45 3.50 -5.52 -10.73
C ARG A 45 2.49 -5.74 -11.87
N GLU A 46 2.76 -5.16 -13.03
CA GLU A 46 1.81 -5.06 -14.13
C GLU A 46 1.41 -6.47 -14.62
N GLY A 47 0.11 -6.73 -14.70
CA GLY A 47 -0.44 -8.02 -15.13
C GLY A 47 -0.38 -9.17 -14.11
N HIS A 48 0.37 -9.04 -13.01
CA HIS A 48 0.60 -10.13 -12.03
C HIS A 48 0.06 -9.83 -10.62
N GLU A 49 -0.62 -8.70 -10.47
CA GLU A 49 -1.16 -8.26 -9.19
C GLU A 49 -2.48 -8.95 -8.83
N ARG A 50 -2.55 -9.43 -7.58
CA ARG A 50 -3.81 -9.74 -6.90
C ARG A 50 -4.33 -8.48 -6.25
N ILE A 51 -5.60 -8.18 -6.51
CA ILE A 51 -6.27 -6.97 -6.00
C ILE A 51 -7.31 -7.38 -4.96
N VAL A 52 -7.19 -6.83 -3.76
CA VAL A 52 -8.16 -6.98 -2.67
C VAL A 52 -8.88 -5.64 -2.50
N SER A 53 -10.18 -5.60 -2.79
CA SER A 53 -11.01 -4.42 -2.52
C SER A 53 -11.28 -4.30 -1.02
N LEU A 54 -11.12 -3.09 -0.48
CA LEU A 54 -11.43 -2.75 0.91
C LEU A 54 -12.81 -2.07 1.05
N GLY A 55 -13.68 -2.21 0.04
CA GLY A 55 -15.09 -1.85 0.10
C GLY A 55 -15.43 -0.36 0.02
N ARG A 56 -14.45 0.54 -0.22
CA ARG A 56 -14.72 1.97 -0.43
C ARG A 56 -14.35 2.41 -1.84
N ALA A 57 -15.16 3.30 -2.40
CA ALA A 57 -14.81 4.01 -3.62
C ALA A 57 -13.46 4.76 -3.49
N PRO A 58 -12.63 4.75 -4.53
CA PRO A 58 -11.38 5.50 -4.54
C PRO A 58 -11.61 7.00 -4.31
N LYS A 59 -10.87 7.61 -3.39
CA LYS A 59 -10.88 9.05 -3.13
C LYS A 59 -9.60 9.69 -3.61
N VAL A 60 -9.66 10.21 -4.83
CA VAL A 60 -8.60 11.00 -5.43
C VAL A 60 -8.41 12.30 -4.64
N MET A 61 -7.16 12.59 -4.25
CA MET A 61 -6.83 13.82 -3.56
C MET A 61 -6.47 14.92 -4.56
N ARG A 62 -7.17 16.06 -4.49
CA ARG A 62 -6.86 17.25 -5.30
C ARG A 62 -5.60 17.97 -4.82
N ALA A 63 -5.35 17.96 -3.50
CA ALA A 63 -4.17 18.58 -2.91
C ALA A 63 -2.92 17.75 -3.23
N ALA A 64 -1.90 18.43 -3.74
CA ALA A 64 -0.61 17.83 -4.01
C ALA A 64 0.07 17.36 -2.72
N ARG A 65 0.75 16.22 -2.77
CA ARG A 65 1.45 15.64 -1.61
C ARG A 65 2.83 15.16 -2.01
N HIS A 66 3.75 15.20 -1.06
CA HIS A 66 5.06 14.59 -1.23
C HIS A 66 4.91 13.07 -1.28
N ARG A 67 5.30 12.50 -2.42
CA ARG A 67 5.71 11.11 -2.52
C ARG A 67 7.15 11.02 -2.07
N ARG A 68 7.43 10.13 -1.14
CA ARG A 68 8.78 9.85 -0.66
C ARG A 68 9.17 8.44 -1.06
N PHE A 69 10.41 8.30 -1.49
CA PHE A 69 11.05 7.03 -1.77
C PHE A 69 12.11 6.79 -0.71
N VAL A 70 12.23 5.55 -0.27
CA VAL A 70 13.19 5.11 0.74
C VAL A 70 13.69 3.74 0.30
N LYS A 71 14.99 3.62 0.03
CA LYS A 71 15.63 2.32 -0.19
C LYS A 71 16.24 1.81 1.11
N VAL A 72 15.94 0.57 1.48
CA VAL A 72 16.39 -0.11 2.69
C VAL A 72 16.96 -1.47 2.29
N GLY A 73 18.26 -1.52 1.99
CA GLY A 73 18.89 -2.74 1.49
C GLY A 73 18.30 -3.17 0.14
N ALA A 74 17.74 -4.38 0.08
CA ALA A 74 17.04 -4.88 -1.11
C ALA A 74 15.57 -4.41 -1.20
N ALA A 75 15.05 -3.73 -0.18
CA ALA A 75 13.65 -3.27 -0.17
C ALA A 75 13.53 -1.82 -0.66
N GLU A 76 12.60 -1.56 -1.58
CA GLU A 76 12.21 -0.23 -2.01
C GLU A 76 10.85 0.12 -1.42
N ILE A 77 10.78 1.22 -0.69
CA ILE A 77 9.56 1.69 -0.04
C ILE A 77 9.20 3.04 -0.67
N SER A 78 7.95 3.21 -1.07
CA SER A 78 7.44 4.53 -1.47
C SER A 78 6.13 4.84 -0.78
N TYR A 79 5.89 6.09 -0.44
CA TYR A 79 4.63 6.48 0.17
C TYR A 79 4.21 7.89 -0.25
N LEU A 80 2.92 8.04 -0.54
CA LEU A 80 2.26 9.29 -0.89
C LEU A 80 1.38 9.74 0.27
N GLY A 81 1.84 10.77 1.00
CA GLY A 81 1.19 11.26 2.21
C GLY A 81 1.70 10.60 3.49
N ASN A 82 0.81 10.28 4.43
CA ASN A 82 1.18 9.71 5.73
C ASN A 82 1.01 8.17 5.69
N PRO A 83 2.10 7.38 5.78
CA PRO A 83 2.04 5.93 5.70
C PRO A 83 1.35 5.30 6.91
N ALA A 84 1.56 5.82 8.13
CA ALA A 84 0.92 5.31 9.34
C ALA A 84 -0.62 5.45 9.27
N TYR A 85 -1.10 6.59 8.77
CA TYR A 85 -2.53 6.77 8.53
C TYR A 85 -3.07 5.80 7.46
N THR A 86 -2.33 5.62 6.36
CA THR A 86 -2.75 4.76 5.25
C THR A 86 -2.82 3.29 5.66
N LEU A 87 -1.79 2.80 6.35
CA LEU A 87 -1.74 1.44 6.88
C LEU A 87 -2.83 1.22 7.94
N GLY A 88 -2.98 2.14 8.90
CA GLY A 88 -3.98 2.01 9.96
C GLY A 88 -5.42 1.93 9.43
N VAL A 89 -5.80 2.82 8.50
CA VAL A 89 -7.14 2.80 7.90
C VAL A 89 -7.37 1.55 7.07
N SER A 90 -6.37 1.12 6.31
CA SER A 90 -6.49 -0.06 5.43
C SER A 90 -6.60 -1.35 6.25
N LEU A 91 -5.79 -1.49 7.31
CA LEU A 91 -5.82 -2.62 8.23
C LEU A 91 -7.16 -2.70 8.98
N TYR A 92 -7.63 -1.58 9.53
CA TYR A 92 -8.92 -1.53 10.21
C TYR A 92 -10.06 -2.00 9.31
N ARG A 93 -10.06 -1.59 8.03
CA ARG A 93 -11.08 -1.98 7.06
C ARG A 93 -11.01 -3.44 6.69
N TYR A 94 -9.80 -3.92 6.43
CA TYR A 94 -9.58 -5.33 6.15
C TYR A 94 -10.05 -6.21 7.32
N ALA A 95 -9.71 -5.84 8.56
CA ALA A 95 -10.18 -6.53 9.76
C ALA A 95 -11.70 -6.49 9.91
N ARG A 96 -12.33 -5.33 9.68
CA ARG A 96 -13.78 -5.19 9.70
C ARG A 96 -14.47 -6.08 8.66
N GLN A 97 -13.93 -6.13 7.45
CA GLN A 97 -14.47 -6.96 6.36
C GLN A 97 -14.35 -8.46 6.68
N LEU A 98 -13.22 -8.88 7.26
CA LEU A 98 -13.04 -10.26 7.74
C LEU A 98 -14.00 -10.61 8.88
N ALA A 99 -14.24 -9.67 9.81
CA ALA A 99 -15.18 -9.87 10.90
C ALA A 99 -16.62 -10.03 10.37
N GLN A 100 -17.04 -9.18 9.42
CA GLN A 100 -18.34 -9.29 8.77
C GLN A 100 -18.50 -10.62 8.01
N ALA A 101 -17.50 -11.01 7.21
CA ALA A 101 -17.51 -12.29 6.50
C ALA A 101 -17.49 -13.51 7.43
N ARG A 102 -16.95 -13.38 8.65
CA ARG A 102 -17.01 -14.43 9.69
C ARG A 102 -18.39 -14.51 10.33
N LEU A 103 -19.01 -13.37 10.63
CA LEU A 103 -20.37 -13.34 11.19
C LEU A 103 -21.38 -13.95 10.20
N GLU A 104 -21.28 -13.60 8.91
CA GLU A 104 -22.13 -14.19 7.85
C GLU A 104 -21.95 -15.71 7.69
N LYS A 105 -20.79 -16.26 8.06
CA LYS A 105 -20.53 -17.71 8.03
C LYS A 105 -21.03 -18.44 9.28
N LEU A 106 -21.28 -17.75 10.39
CA LEU A 106 -21.81 -18.34 11.62
C LEU A 106 -23.35 -18.37 11.63
N ASP A 107 -23.99 -17.44 10.93
CA ASP A 107 -25.47 -17.39 10.77
C ASP A 107 -26.01 -18.35 9.69
N ARG A 108 -25.15 -19.16 9.06
CA ARG A 108 -25.48 -20.06 7.95
C ARG A 108 -25.20 -21.52 8.32
#